data_AF-C2G4V7-F1
#
_entry.id   AF-C2G4V7-F1
#
_cell.length_a   1.000
_cell.length_b   1.000
_cell.length_c   1.000
_cell.angle_alpha   90.00
_cell.angle_beta   90.00
_cell.angle_gamma   90.00
#
_symmetry.space_group_name_H-M   'P 1'
#
loop_
_entity.id
_entity.type
_entity.pdbx_description
1 polymer ?
#
loop_
_entity_poly.entity_id
_entity_poly.type
_entity_poly.pdbx_seq_one_letter_code
_entity_poly.pdbx_strand_id
1 'polypeptide(L)'
;MFFTHLKSFSPYSGHIYNELRAGIIRKNGKLIIKSDDRFDLMERTGYFPFREMRRNGCAYFVSDLELYDFFLATEETLKNYHVEYYRDWNFKAKEYLLEIFLSGYEIGITDFRKNIGISYNALTYGHKLEYLRNFCLYCLDFLYFDGELDKTLFYNLGYIQANLYLAFVEINNLEALAVSSSETAMPNEEAQIVEEPKRIEIYCNTNEIKKIWEVLTAPISTAKGTEQPVFSRNELEKYLGSMFCSGAFPDTFRSHGWPTPKSISRGDMRNVLIALMYSCYCLNRKFHRGSNQIMYVAMLKRYFSVFGTSKLESTKSVMATYTPKGIEVLKNSIKNNPYIEEMLSILKNHKLIH
;
A
#
# COMPACT_ATOMS: atom_id res chain seq x y z
N MET A 1 -2.58 -17.18 21.61
CA MET A 1 -1.22 -17.11 21.04
C MET A 1 -1.15 -18.07 19.89
N PHE A 2 -0.60 -17.62 18.74
CA PHE A 2 -0.58 -18.41 17.51
C PHE A 2 0.73 -19.18 17.37
N PHE A 3 0.69 -20.29 16.62
CA PHE A 3 1.86 -21.05 16.19
C PHE A 3 2.70 -21.71 17.31
N THR A 4 2.13 -21.93 18.50
CA THR A 4 2.83 -22.57 19.63
C THR A 4 3.24 -24.01 19.37
N HIS A 5 2.70 -24.63 18.32
CA HIS A 5 3.04 -25.99 17.87
C HIS A 5 4.22 -26.03 16.91
N LEU A 6 4.70 -24.89 16.40
CA LEU A 6 5.85 -24.84 15.52
C LEU A 6 7.13 -25.18 16.29
N LYS A 7 7.98 -26.01 15.69
CA LYS A 7 9.24 -26.43 16.30
C LYS A 7 10.19 -25.24 16.40
N SER A 8 10.91 -25.15 17.53
CA SER A 8 11.86 -24.06 17.80
C SER A 8 11.24 -22.67 17.57
N PHE A 9 9.98 -22.51 17.97
CA PHE A 9 9.26 -21.24 17.86
C PHE A 9 8.69 -20.87 19.22
N SER A 10 8.96 -19.64 19.63
CA SER A 10 8.41 -18.99 20.80
C SER A 10 7.38 -17.96 20.36
N PRO A 11 6.16 -17.96 20.93
CA PRO A 11 5.17 -16.95 20.63
C PRO A 11 5.55 -15.54 21.13
N TYR A 12 6.63 -15.42 21.90
CA TYR A 12 7.13 -14.15 22.43
C TYR A 12 8.37 -13.64 21.72
N SER A 13 9.22 -14.55 21.23
CA SER A 13 10.54 -14.21 20.69
C SER A 13 10.78 -14.74 19.28
N GLY A 14 9.80 -15.38 18.66
CA GLY A 14 9.91 -15.91 17.30
C GLY A 14 10.74 -17.19 17.25
N HIS A 15 11.51 -17.36 16.17
CA HIS A 15 12.36 -18.53 16.03
C HIS A 15 13.43 -18.58 17.13
N ILE A 16 13.62 -19.75 17.72
CA ILE A 16 14.64 -20.00 18.74
C ILE A 16 15.84 -20.61 18.05
N TYR A 17 16.88 -19.81 17.91
CA TYR A 17 18.11 -20.18 17.23
C TYR A 17 18.98 -21.10 18.09
N ASN A 18 19.78 -21.93 17.41
CA ASN A 18 20.90 -22.61 18.03
C ASN A 18 22.17 -21.83 17.67
N GLU A 19 22.54 -20.86 18.51
CA GLU A 19 23.61 -19.87 18.29
C GLU A 19 24.96 -20.48 17.88
N LEU A 20 25.20 -21.77 18.15
CA LEU A 20 26.47 -22.44 17.88
C LEU A 20 26.52 -23.19 16.53
N ARG A 21 25.44 -23.19 15.73
CA ARG A 21 25.34 -24.10 14.55
C ARG A 21 24.72 -23.52 13.28
N ALA A 22 24.10 -22.35 13.30
CA ALA A 22 23.48 -21.80 12.10
C ALA A 22 24.51 -21.12 11.18
N GLY A 23 24.46 -21.43 9.88
CA GLY A 23 25.22 -20.67 8.90
C GLY A 23 24.62 -19.28 8.73
N ILE A 24 25.45 -18.25 8.60
CA ILE A 24 25.00 -16.86 8.45
C ILE A 24 25.29 -16.38 7.05
N ILE A 25 24.28 -15.87 6.36
CA ILE A 25 24.40 -15.30 5.02
C ILE A 25 24.52 -13.78 5.06
N ARG A 26 25.41 -13.26 4.20
CA ARG A 26 25.61 -11.83 3.96
C ARG A 26 25.40 -11.52 2.50
N LYS A 27 24.55 -10.55 2.20
CA LYS A 27 24.31 -10.04 0.83
C LYS A 27 25.27 -8.89 0.56
N ASN A 28 26.14 -9.04 -0.44
CA ASN A 28 27.18 -8.05 -0.78
C ASN A 28 28.05 -7.64 0.44
N GLY A 29 28.41 -8.62 1.28
CA GLY A 29 29.21 -8.41 2.49
C GLY A 29 28.47 -7.78 3.68
N LYS A 30 27.18 -7.43 3.53
CA LYS A 30 26.35 -6.89 4.62
C LYS A 30 25.49 -7.98 5.22
N LEU A 31 25.33 -7.94 6.55
CA LEU A 31 24.39 -8.79 7.26
C LEU A 31 22.97 -8.43 6.81
N ILE A 32 22.14 -9.44 6.58
CA ILE A 32 20.71 -9.25 6.38
C ILE A 32 20.13 -8.97 7.76
N ILE A 33 19.60 -7.77 7.98
CA ILE A 33 19.04 -7.38 9.28
C ILE A 33 17.55 -7.19 9.16
N LYS A 34 16.85 -7.43 10.27
CA LYS A 34 15.45 -7.06 10.43
C LYS A 34 15.29 -5.56 10.11
N SER A 35 14.55 -5.25 9.05
CA SER A 35 14.15 -3.88 8.74
C SER A 35 12.88 -3.55 9.54
N ASP A 36 12.92 -2.45 10.30
CA ASP A 36 11.78 -1.94 11.08
C ASP A 36 10.70 -1.30 10.18
N ASP A 37 11.04 -0.96 8.93
CA ASP A 37 10.14 -0.39 7.93
C ASP A 37 9.02 -1.37 7.49
N ARG A 38 8.99 -2.58 8.06
CA ARG A 38 7.98 -3.61 7.78
C ARG A 38 6.71 -3.41 8.63
N PHE A 39 6.80 -2.74 9.77
CA PHE A 39 5.64 -2.28 10.54
C PHE A 39 5.03 -1.00 9.97
N ASP A 40 5.85 -0.20 9.27
CA ASP A 40 5.41 0.92 8.45
C ASP A 40 4.39 0.46 7.37
N LEU A 41 4.38 -0.82 6.94
CA LEU A 41 3.40 -1.36 5.98
C LEU A 41 1.99 -1.51 6.59
N MET A 42 1.91 -1.91 7.85
CA MET A 42 0.68 -2.02 8.64
C MET A 42 0.13 -0.65 9.02
N GLU A 43 1.00 0.25 9.51
CA GLU A 43 0.60 1.61 9.92
C GLU A 43 0.30 2.54 8.74
N ARG A 44 0.86 2.28 7.54
CA ARG A 44 0.68 3.19 6.39
C ARG A 44 -0.30 2.73 5.32
N THR A 45 -0.53 1.42 5.10
CA THR A 45 -1.08 0.99 3.78
C THR A 45 -2.22 0.00 3.75
N GLY A 46 -2.59 -0.68 4.85
CA GLY A 46 -3.62 -1.74 4.77
C GLY A 46 -3.35 -2.78 3.67
N TYR A 47 -2.09 -2.90 3.21
CA TYR A 47 -1.68 -3.68 2.07
C TYR A 47 -0.41 -4.43 2.44
N PHE A 48 -0.40 -5.73 2.17
CA PHE A 48 0.81 -6.54 2.28
C PHE A 48 1.47 -6.60 0.91
N PRO A 49 2.75 -6.21 0.76
CA PRO A 49 3.45 -6.20 -0.52
C PRO A 49 3.87 -7.62 -0.91
N PHE A 50 2.90 -8.51 -1.11
CA PHE A 50 3.17 -9.86 -1.58
C PHE A 50 3.78 -9.83 -2.98
N ARG A 51 4.90 -10.52 -3.14
CA ARG A 51 5.51 -10.84 -4.42
C ARG A 51 5.15 -12.27 -4.80
N GLU A 52 4.70 -12.46 -6.04
CA GLU A 52 4.40 -13.77 -6.59
C GLU A 52 5.68 -14.45 -7.05
N MET A 53 5.98 -15.61 -6.47
CA MET A 53 7.00 -16.55 -6.93
C MET A 53 6.31 -17.78 -7.52
N ARG A 54 6.66 -18.16 -8.76
CA ARG A 54 6.13 -19.36 -9.40
C ARG A 54 7.11 -20.52 -9.31
N ARG A 55 6.65 -21.68 -8.84
CA ARG A 55 7.43 -22.94 -8.78
C ARG A 55 6.53 -24.13 -9.10
N ASN A 56 6.97 -25.00 -10.00
CA ASN A 56 6.26 -26.23 -10.38
C ASN A 56 4.78 -26.01 -10.77
N GLY A 57 4.48 -24.88 -11.43
CA GLY A 57 3.11 -24.51 -11.80
C GLY A 57 2.26 -23.89 -10.67
N CYS A 58 2.77 -23.86 -9.43
CA CYS A 58 2.11 -23.23 -8.30
C CYS A 58 2.62 -21.79 -8.09
N ALA A 59 1.73 -20.92 -7.59
CA ALA A 59 2.06 -19.55 -7.19
C ALA A 59 2.17 -19.45 -5.66
N TYR A 60 3.25 -18.82 -5.20
CA TYR A 60 3.54 -18.58 -3.78
C TYR A 60 3.71 -17.09 -3.55
N PHE A 61 3.07 -16.56 -2.52
CA PHE A 61 3.07 -15.13 -2.21
C PHE A 61 3.95 -14.84 -1.01
N VAL A 62 5.04 -14.08 -1.23
CA VAL A 62 6.06 -13.78 -0.21
C VAL A 62 6.07 -12.28 0.09
N SER A 63 5.98 -11.90 1.37
CA SER A 63 5.96 -10.50 1.80
C SER A 63 7.31 -9.97 2.26
N ASP A 64 8.22 -10.84 2.69
CA ASP A 64 9.60 -10.43 3.03
C ASP A 64 10.45 -10.33 1.75
N LEU A 65 10.89 -9.11 1.42
CA LEU A 65 11.58 -8.82 0.17
C LEU A 65 13.00 -9.39 0.12
N GLU A 66 13.70 -9.45 1.26
CA GLU A 66 15.05 -10.01 1.30
C GLU A 66 14.99 -11.54 1.15
N LEU A 67 14.00 -12.18 1.78
CA LEU A 67 13.73 -13.60 1.59
C LEU A 67 13.34 -13.92 0.14
N TYR A 68 12.49 -13.07 -0.47
CA TYR A 68 12.09 -13.21 -1.87
C TYR A 68 13.29 -13.09 -2.82
N ASP A 69 14.11 -12.05 -2.65
CA ASP A 69 15.33 -11.84 -3.42
C ASP A 69 16.31 -13.02 -3.27
N PHE A 70 16.43 -13.56 -2.05
CA PHE A 70 17.25 -14.74 -1.77
C PHE A 70 16.75 -15.97 -2.53
N PHE A 71 15.43 -16.20 -2.56
CA PHE A 71 14.87 -17.33 -3.31
C PHE A 71 14.95 -17.18 -4.83
N LEU A 72 15.00 -15.96 -5.35
CA LEU A 72 15.18 -15.71 -6.78
C LEU A 72 16.64 -15.70 -7.24
N ALA A 73 17.61 -15.75 -6.31
CA ALA A 73 19.01 -15.84 -6.66
C ALA A 73 19.25 -17.06 -7.57
N THR A 74 19.85 -16.81 -8.73
CA THR A 74 20.33 -17.82 -9.68
C THR A 74 21.74 -18.28 -9.30
N GLU A 75 22.25 -19.35 -9.91
CA GLU A 75 23.62 -19.81 -9.69
C GLU A 75 24.66 -18.70 -9.93
N GLU A 76 24.46 -17.87 -10.95
CA GLU A 76 25.33 -16.73 -11.27
C GLU A 76 25.27 -15.59 -10.24
N THR A 77 24.11 -15.35 -9.65
CA THR A 77 23.89 -14.25 -8.69
C THR A 77 24.08 -14.70 -7.25
N LEU A 78 24.15 -16.01 -7.00
CA LEU A 78 24.43 -16.58 -5.68
C LEU A 78 25.80 -16.16 -5.15
N LYS A 79 26.75 -15.84 -6.03
CA LYS A 79 28.08 -15.28 -5.66
C LYS A 79 27.99 -13.97 -4.87
N ASN A 80 26.86 -13.27 -4.96
CA ASN A 80 26.61 -12.06 -4.16
C ASN A 80 26.28 -12.37 -2.70
N TYR A 81 26.08 -13.65 -2.37
CA TYR A 81 25.78 -14.13 -1.03
C TYR A 81 26.99 -14.89 -0.47
N HIS A 82 27.62 -14.30 0.55
CA HIS A 82 28.69 -14.94 1.31
C HIS A 82 28.09 -15.65 2.51
N VAL A 83 28.49 -16.91 2.75
CA VAL A 83 27.97 -17.69 3.87
C VAL A 83 29.10 -18.09 4.81
N GLU A 84 28.92 -17.74 6.08
CA GLU A 84 29.79 -18.15 7.17
C GLU A 84 29.25 -19.44 7.79
N TYR A 85 30.14 -20.35 8.20
CA TYR A 85 29.79 -21.56 8.96
C TYR A 85 28.79 -22.53 8.30
N TYR A 86 28.74 -22.57 6.97
CA TYR A 86 27.95 -23.56 6.21
C TYR A 86 28.86 -24.26 5.17
N ARG A 87 29.37 -25.45 5.50
CA ARG A 87 30.45 -26.11 4.75
C ARG A 87 30.10 -26.43 3.28
N ASP A 88 28.83 -26.70 2.99
CA ASP A 88 28.39 -27.15 1.66
C ASP A 88 27.52 -26.10 0.95
N TRP A 89 27.82 -24.82 1.14
CA TRP A 89 27.05 -23.74 0.52
C TRP A 89 27.19 -23.73 -1.00
N ASN A 90 26.08 -23.93 -1.70
CA ASN A 90 25.97 -23.86 -3.16
C ASN A 90 24.51 -23.66 -3.57
N PHE A 91 24.26 -23.59 -4.88
CA PHE A 91 22.92 -23.39 -5.42
C PHE A 91 21.93 -24.51 -5.01
N LYS A 92 22.37 -25.77 -4.94
CA LYS A 92 21.52 -26.88 -4.49
C LYS A 92 21.13 -26.73 -3.02
N ALA A 93 22.04 -26.26 -2.16
CA ALA A 93 21.73 -25.99 -0.76
C ALA A 93 20.68 -24.88 -0.62
N LYS A 94 20.77 -23.82 -1.43
CA LYS A 94 19.77 -22.75 -1.50
C LYS A 94 18.41 -23.28 -1.97
N GLU A 95 18.37 -24.04 -3.06
CA GLU A 95 17.13 -24.65 -3.56
C GLU A 95 16.50 -25.59 -2.53
N TYR A 96 17.29 -26.35 -1.80
CA TYR A 96 16.80 -27.20 -0.71
C TYR A 96 16.15 -26.40 0.43
N LEU A 97 16.69 -25.24 0.81
CA LEU A 97 16.05 -24.33 1.78
C LEU A 97 14.75 -23.74 1.23
N LEU A 98 14.69 -23.44 -0.07
CA LEU A 98 13.45 -23.05 -0.74
C LEU A 98 12.41 -24.18 -0.67
N GLU A 99 12.77 -25.42 -0.96
CA GLU A 99 11.85 -26.57 -0.85
C GLU A 99 11.29 -26.72 0.58
N ILE A 100 12.12 -26.53 1.60
CA ILE A 100 11.68 -26.54 3.01
C ILE A 100 10.68 -25.41 3.29
N PHE A 101 10.94 -24.21 2.80
CA PHE A 101 10.01 -23.08 2.90
C PHE A 101 8.68 -23.39 2.21
N LEU A 102 8.71 -23.93 0.98
CA LEU A 102 7.49 -24.28 0.24
C LEU A 102 6.70 -25.36 0.96
N SER A 103 7.36 -26.38 1.54
CA SER A 103 6.71 -27.39 2.37
C SER A 103 6.03 -26.77 3.59
N GLY A 104 6.70 -25.84 4.29
CA GLY A 104 6.08 -25.07 5.36
C GLY A 104 4.85 -24.28 4.88
N TYR A 105 4.95 -23.66 3.72
CA TYR A 105 3.87 -22.88 3.10
C TYR A 105 2.63 -23.74 2.82
N GLU A 106 2.80 -24.89 2.18
CA GLU A 106 1.70 -25.82 1.84
C GLU A 106 0.95 -26.32 3.10
N ILE A 107 1.70 -26.67 4.14
CA ILE A 107 1.10 -27.05 5.42
C ILE A 107 0.40 -25.83 6.06
N GLY A 108 1.01 -24.65 6.00
CA GLY A 108 0.43 -23.42 6.50
C GLY A 108 -0.91 -23.07 5.84
N ILE A 109 -1.05 -23.31 4.54
CA ILE A 109 -2.33 -23.18 3.81
C ILE A 109 -3.38 -24.11 4.41
N THR A 110 -3.02 -25.39 4.56
CA THR A 110 -3.93 -26.45 5.02
C THR A 110 -4.39 -26.18 6.45
N ASP A 111 -3.49 -25.75 7.32
CA ASP A 111 -3.74 -25.53 8.75
C ASP A 111 -4.34 -24.16 9.07
N PHE A 112 -4.54 -23.28 8.08
CA PHE A 112 -5.01 -21.91 8.31
C PHE A 112 -6.26 -21.82 9.20
N ARG A 113 -7.29 -22.62 8.92
CA ARG A 113 -8.54 -22.63 9.70
C ARG A 113 -8.32 -23.06 11.15
N LYS A 114 -7.37 -23.96 11.40
CA LYS A 114 -6.97 -24.36 12.75
C LYS A 114 -6.22 -23.23 13.46
N ASN A 115 -5.34 -22.52 12.76
CA ASN A 115 -4.51 -21.45 13.34
C ASN A 115 -5.34 -20.22 13.73
N ILE A 116 -6.34 -19.84 12.94
CA ILE A 116 -7.28 -18.76 13.31
C ILE A 116 -8.28 -19.19 14.39
N GLY A 117 -8.34 -20.48 14.75
CA GLY A 117 -9.09 -20.99 15.90
C GLY A 117 -10.56 -21.31 15.62
N ILE A 118 -11.08 -22.31 16.33
CA ILE A 118 -12.43 -22.88 16.12
C ILE A 118 -13.54 -21.85 16.38
N SER A 119 -13.32 -20.93 17.34
CA SER A 119 -14.27 -19.87 17.69
C SER A 119 -14.38 -18.77 16.65
N TYR A 120 -13.46 -18.68 15.68
CA TYR A 120 -13.45 -17.64 14.65
C TYR A 120 -14.77 -17.57 13.89
N ASN A 121 -15.34 -18.72 13.52
CA ASN A 121 -16.59 -18.78 12.75
C ASN A 121 -17.78 -18.20 13.52
N ALA A 122 -17.76 -18.26 14.85
CA ALA A 122 -18.81 -17.75 15.74
C ALA A 122 -18.70 -16.24 16.01
N LEU A 123 -17.60 -15.59 15.60
CA LEU A 123 -17.43 -14.15 15.77
C LEU A 123 -18.37 -13.36 14.84
N THR A 124 -18.80 -12.19 15.30
CA THR A 124 -19.52 -11.21 14.46
C THR A 124 -18.60 -10.64 13.39
N TYR A 125 -19.16 -10.05 12.33
CA TYR A 125 -18.39 -9.50 11.21
C TYR A 125 -17.26 -8.56 11.64
N GLY A 126 -17.57 -7.55 12.47
CA GLY A 126 -16.57 -6.59 12.97
C GLY A 126 -15.46 -7.27 13.76
N HIS A 127 -15.81 -8.20 14.65
CA HIS A 127 -14.82 -8.95 15.43
C HIS A 127 -13.99 -9.91 14.57
N LYS A 128 -14.53 -10.45 13.46
CA LYS A 128 -13.75 -11.25 12.51
C LYS A 128 -12.67 -10.43 11.84
N LEU A 129 -13.00 -9.22 11.37
CA LEU A 129 -12.03 -8.30 10.76
C LEU A 129 -10.94 -7.90 11.73
N GLU A 130 -11.30 -7.49 12.94
CA GLU A 130 -10.35 -7.11 13.98
C GLU A 130 -9.43 -8.28 14.34
N TYR A 131 -9.99 -9.47 14.52
CA TYR A 131 -9.24 -10.68 14.82
C TYR A 131 -8.23 -11.03 13.73
N LEU A 132 -8.64 -11.00 12.46
CA LEU A 132 -7.72 -11.27 11.33
C LEU A 132 -6.64 -10.20 11.21
N ARG A 133 -6.94 -8.92 11.45
CA ARG A 133 -5.94 -7.85 11.46
C ARG A 133 -4.88 -8.08 12.55
N ASN A 134 -5.31 -8.44 13.76
CA ASN A 134 -4.41 -8.80 14.86
C ASN A 134 -3.59 -10.06 14.55
N PHE A 135 -4.19 -11.04 13.87
CA PHE A 135 -3.48 -12.24 13.41
C PHE A 135 -2.41 -11.90 12.36
N CYS A 136 -2.72 -11.03 11.39
CA CYS A 136 -1.75 -10.57 10.40
C CYS A 136 -0.58 -9.81 11.04
N LEU A 137 -0.86 -8.94 12.01
CA LEU A 137 0.14 -8.24 12.81
C LEU A 137 1.10 -9.22 13.49
N TYR A 138 0.53 -10.20 14.18
CA TYR A 138 1.31 -11.24 14.85
C TYR A 138 2.18 -12.02 13.87
N CYS A 139 1.68 -12.33 12.68
CA CYS A 139 2.49 -13.00 11.66
C CYS A 139 3.70 -12.13 11.26
N LEU A 140 3.50 -10.82 11.07
CA LEU A 140 4.58 -9.90 10.69
C LEU A 140 5.68 -9.75 11.73
N ASP A 141 5.33 -9.82 13.02
CA ASP A 141 6.31 -9.75 14.11
C ASP A 141 7.44 -10.77 13.94
N PHE A 142 7.09 -11.95 13.42
CA PHE A 142 7.94 -13.13 13.35
C PHE A 142 8.28 -13.57 11.91
N LEU A 143 7.67 -12.97 10.90
CA LEU A 143 7.96 -13.25 9.50
C LEU A 143 9.11 -12.36 9.02
N TYR A 144 10.33 -12.74 9.39
CA TYR A 144 11.52 -12.03 8.96
C TYR A 144 12.68 -12.97 8.67
N PHE A 145 13.39 -12.68 7.59
CA PHE A 145 14.63 -13.35 7.27
C PHE A 145 15.80 -12.46 7.69
N ASP A 146 16.60 -12.93 8.64
CA ASP A 146 17.79 -12.27 9.19
C ASP A 146 19.09 -12.89 8.69
N GLY A 147 19.00 -13.72 7.65
CA GLY A 147 20.15 -14.35 7.06
C GLY A 147 20.63 -15.63 7.75
N GLU A 148 19.92 -16.15 8.73
CA GLU A 148 20.26 -17.47 9.29
C GLU A 148 19.80 -18.63 8.40
N LEU A 149 20.69 -19.60 8.17
CA LEU A 149 20.44 -20.78 7.34
C LEU A 149 20.02 -21.99 8.17
N ASP A 150 18.87 -21.89 8.85
CA ASP A 150 18.28 -22.98 9.62
C ASP A 150 17.04 -23.57 8.94
N LYS A 151 16.98 -24.90 8.80
CA LYS A 151 15.87 -25.58 8.12
C LYS A 151 14.52 -25.34 8.83
N THR A 152 14.53 -25.32 10.16
CA THR A 152 13.33 -25.09 10.97
C THR A 152 12.86 -23.65 10.81
N LEU A 153 13.78 -22.67 10.75
CA LEU A 153 13.45 -21.29 10.41
C LEU A 153 12.73 -21.21 9.06
N PHE A 154 13.31 -21.75 7.99
CA PHE A 154 12.73 -21.69 6.65
C PHE A 154 11.33 -22.33 6.59
N TYR A 155 11.15 -23.47 7.26
CA TYR A 155 9.83 -24.11 7.38
C TYR A 155 8.83 -23.19 8.10
N ASN A 156 9.22 -22.62 9.24
CA ASN A 156 8.36 -21.74 10.02
C ASN A 156 8.01 -20.45 9.25
N LEU A 157 8.98 -19.86 8.54
CA LEU A 157 8.76 -18.69 7.69
C LEU A 157 7.74 -19.03 6.59
N GLY A 158 7.87 -20.17 5.92
CA GLY A 158 6.89 -20.64 4.93
C GLY A 158 5.49 -20.79 5.54
N TYR A 159 5.41 -21.47 6.67
CA TYR A 159 4.16 -21.70 7.39
C TYR A 159 3.46 -20.40 7.78
N ILE A 160 4.20 -19.46 8.39
CA ILE A 160 3.68 -18.16 8.82
C ILE A 160 3.30 -17.31 7.60
N GLN A 161 4.10 -17.33 6.53
CA GLN A 161 3.83 -16.61 5.29
C GLN A 161 2.49 -17.01 4.66
N ALA A 162 2.20 -18.32 4.60
CA ALA A 162 0.95 -18.84 4.08
C ALA A 162 -0.26 -18.39 4.91
N ASN A 163 -0.12 -18.45 6.23
CA ASN A 163 -1.15 -18.00 7.16
C ASN A 163 -1.43 -16.50 7.03
N LEU A 164 -0.37 -15.69 6.89
CA LEU A 164 -0.51 -14.26 6.64
C LEU A 164 -1.25 -13.99 5.33
N TYR A 165 -0.86 -14.67 4.25
CA TYR A 165 -1.50 -14.52 2.95
C TYR A 165 -3.00 -14.88 3.00
N LEU A 166 -3.36 -16.01 3.61
CA LEU A 166 -4.76 -16.42 3.71
C LEU A 166 -5.59 -15.54 4.63
N ALA A 167 -5.01 -15.04 5.73
CA ALA A 167 -5.68 -14.06 6.59
C ALA A 167 -5.98 -12.77 5.81
N PHE A 168 -5.03 -12.30 5.00
CA PHE A 168 -5.25 -11.14 4.13
C PHE A 168 -6.32 -11.41 3.07
N VAL A 169 -6.32 -12.58 2.43
CA VAL A 169 -7.38 -12.97 1.48
C VAL A 169 -8.75 -13.00 2.17
N GLU A 170 -8.84 -13.56 3.38
CA GLU A 170 -10.09 -13.64 4.14
C GLU A 170 -10.59 -12.24 4.54
N ILE A 171 -9.70 -11.30 4.92
CA ILE A 171 -10.06 -9.89 5.16
C ILE A 171 -10.70 -9.29 3.90
N ASN A 172 -10.05 -9.44 2.75
CA ASN A 172 -10.57 -8.89 1.49
C ASN A 172 -11.91 -9.53 1.10
N ASN A 173 -12.09 -10.84 1.34
CA ASN A 173 -13.35 -11.52 1.10
C ASN A 173 -14.47 -10.99 2.00
N LEU A 174 -14.19 -10.79 3.29
CA LEU A 174 -15.16 -10.20 4.22
C LEU A 174 -15.53 -8.78 3.78
N GLU A 175 -14.55 -7.97 3.43
CA GLU A 175 -14.76 -6.59 2.98
C GLU A 175 -15.58 -6.55 1.66
N ALA A 176 -15.34 -7.47 0.73
CA ALA A 176 -16.15 -7.62 -0.48
C ALA A 176 -17.61 -8.09 -0.20
N LEU A 177 -17.80 -8.94 0.81
CA LEU A 177 -19.14 -9.36 1.24
C LEU A 177 -19.94 -8.22 1.90
N ALA A 178 -19.27 -7.32 2.63
CA ALA A 178 -19.93 -6.12 3.15
C ALA A 178 -20.45 -5.19 2.04
N VAL A 179 -19.75 -5.12 0.90
CA VAL A 179 -20.18 -4.33 -0.28
C VAL A 179 -21.38 -4.98 -0.99
N SER A 180 -21.46 -6.31 -1.03
CA SER A 180 -22.58 -7.02 -1.68
C SER A 180 -23.83 -7.17 -0.80
N SER A 181 -23.67 -7.20 0.53
CA SER A 181 -24.80 -7.26 1.48
C SER A 181 -25.57 -5.94 1.68
N SER A 182 -25.11 -4.84 1.08
CA SER A 182 -25.88 -3.60 0.97
C SER A 182 -26.80 -3.52 -0.25
N GLU A 183 -26.79 -4.53 -1.13
CA GLU A 183 -27.63 -4.59 -2.34
C GLU A 183 -28.68 -5.70 -2.21
N THR A 184 -29.78 -5.43 -1.51
CA THR A 184 -31.02 -6.20 -1.72
C THR A 184 -32.26 -5.42 -1.29
N ALA A 185 -32.93 -4.76 -2.25
CA ALA A 185 -34.39 -4.72 -2.38
C ALA A 185 -34.85 -4.02 -3.69
N MET A 186 -35.31 -4.85 -4.64
CA MET A 186 -36.46 -4.67 -5.55
C MET A 186 -36.33 -3.82 -6.84
N PRO A 187 -37.20 -4.09 -7.86
CA PRO A 187 -36.79 -4.63 -9.15
C PRO A 187 -36.99 -3.68 -10.35
N ASN A 188 -36.43 -4.10 -11.48
CA ASN A 188 -36.76 -3.73 -12.86
C ASN A 188 -36.97 -2.23 -13.16
N GLU A 189 -35.92 -1.63 -13.72
CA GLU A 189 -36.07 -0.87 -14.96
C GLU A 189 -34.72 -0.83 -15.68
N GLU A 190 -34.76 -1.10 -16.98
CA GLU A 190 -33.62 -1.06 -17.89
C GLU A 190 -33.00 0.35 -17.89
N ALA A 191 -31.98 0.57 -17.07
CA ALA A 191 -31.17 1.77 -17.12
C ALA A 191 -29.73 1.39 -17.43
N GLN A 192 -29.23 1.92 -18.55
CA GLN A 192 -27.86 1.83 -19.03
C GLN A 192 -26.86 1.97 -17.87
N ILE A 193 -26.07 0.92 -17.64
CA ILE A 193 -24.95 0.91 -16.71
C ILE A 193 -23.93 1.93 -17.25
N VAL A 194 -23.98 3.16 -16.76
CA VAL A 194 -22.86 4.08 -16.83
C VAL A 194 -21.88 3.58 -15.77
N GLU A 195 -20.89 2.77 -16.19
CA GLU A 195 -19.82 2.28 -15.31
C GLU A 195 -19.31 3.43 -14.43
N GLU A 196 -19.49 3.29 -13.12
CA GLU A 196 -18.95 4.23 -12.16
C GLU A 196 -17.42 4.28 -12.32
N PRO A 197 -16.80 5.45 -12.53
CA PRO A 197 -15.35 5.51 -12.59
C PRO A 197 -14.76 5.10 -11.25
N LYS A 198 -13.87 4.11 -11.31
CA LYS A 198 -13.13 3.63 -10.15
C LYS A 198 -12.36 4.78 -9.48
N ARG A 199 -12.69 5.05 -8.22
CA ARG A 199 -11.93 5.93 -7.33
C ARG A 199 -10.46 5.51 -7.31
N ILE A 200 -9.57 6.46 -7.04
CA ILE A 200 -8.13 6.21 -6.98
C ILE A 200 -7.80 5.63 -5.61
N GLU A 201 -7.29 4.42 -5.60
CA GLU A 201 -6.77 3.79 -4.38
C GLU A 201 -5.48 4.50 -3.91
N ILE A 202 -5.50 4.99 -2.68
CA ILE A 202 -4.40 5.70 -2.04
C ILE A 202 -3.74 4.79 -1.00
N TYR A 203 -2.45 4.56 -1.22
CA TYR A 203 -1.53 3.76 -0.40
C TYR A 203 -0.57 4.62 0.43
N CYS A 204 -0.66 5.96 0.34
CA CYS A 204 0.12 6.88 1.15
C CYS A 204 -0.73 7.48 2.28
N ASN A 205 -0.08 8.20 3.20
CA ASN A 205 -0.76 8.81 4.34
C ASN A 205 -1.91 9.73 3.88
N THR A 206 -3.14 9.34 4.21
CA THR A 206 -4.36 10.02 3.80
C THR A 206 -4.50 11.41 4.41
N ASN A 207 -3.93 11.64 5.61
CA ASN A 207 -3.87 12.97 6.23
C ASN A 207 -2.93 13.91 5.46
N GLU A 208 -1.83 13.41 4.89
CA GLU A 208 -0.97 14.21 4.03
C GLU A 208 -1.69 14.60 2.73
N ILE A 209 -2.47 13.70 2.14
CA ILE A 209 -3.32 14.01 0.98
C ILE A 209 -4.35 15.09 1.33
N LYS A 210 -5.03 14.98 2.48
CA LYS A 210 -5.97 16.02 2.95
C LYS A 210 -5.27 17.38 3.08
N LYS A 211 -4.15 17.44 3.82
CA LYS A 211 -3.36 18.66 4.03
C LYS A 211 -2.82 19.28 2.74
N ILE A 212 -2.42 18.46 1.76
CA ILE A 212 -2.02 18.95 0.44
C ILE A 212 -3.17 19.72 -0.23
N TRP A 213 -4.39 19.19 -0.16
CA TRP A 213 -5.56 19.80 -0.81
C TRP A 213 -6.24 20.89 0.02
N GLU A 214 -5.99 20.98 1.33
CA GLU A 214 -6.53 22.00 2.23
C GLU A 214 -6.22 23.43 1.79
N VAL A 215 -5.15 23.63 1.02
CA VAL A 215 -4.83 24.93 0.40
C VAL A 215 -5.98 25.49 -0.45
N LEU A 216 -6.88 24.65 -0.96
CA LEU A 216 -8.05 25.08 -1.72
C LEU A 216 -9.21 25.61 -0.84
N THR A 217 -9.08 25.56 0.48
CA THR A 217 -10.05 26.09 1.45
C THR A 217 -9.75 27.51 1.92
N ALA A 218 -8.70 28.13 1.39
CA ALA A 218 -8.30 29.51 1.67
C ALA A 218 -7.99 30.24 0.35
N PRO A 219 -7.93 31.59 0.36
CA PRO A 219 -7.68 32.37 -0.84
C PRO A 219 -6.33 32.04 -1.49
N ILE A 220 -6.23 32.20 -2.82
CA ILE A 220 -5.00 31.99 -3.60
C ILE A 220 -4.73 33.23 -4.45
N SER A 221 -3.53 33.79 -4.31
CA SER A 221 -3.05 34.93 -5.10
C SER A 221 -2.66 34.46 -6.51
N THR A 222 -3.35 34.95 -7.52
CA THR A 222 -3.05 34.68 -8.93
C THR A 222 -2.62 35.96 -9.66
N ALA A 223 -2.08 35.83 -10.87
CA ALA A 223 -1.72 36.96 -11.71
C ALA A 223 -2.91 37.88 -12.04
N LYS A 224 -4.16 37.39 -11.92
CA LYS A 224 -5.39 38.16 -12.20
C LYS A 224 -6.07 38.70 -10.94
N GLY A 225 -5.43 38.53 -9.78
CA GLY A 225 -5.98 38.92 -8.47
C GLY A 225 -6.14 37.71 -7.53
N THR A 226 -6.84 37.92 -6.43
CA THR A 226 -7.04 36.89 -5.41
C THR A 226 -8.27 36.04 -5.74
N GLU A 227 -8.05 34.75 -5.97
CA GLU A 227 -9.11 33.75 -6.08
C GLU A 227 -9.63 33.40 -4.69
N GLN A 228 -10.96 33.35 -4.56
CA GLN A 228 -11.61 32.95 -3.32
C GLN A 228 -11.47 31.44 -3.07
N PRO A 229 -11.65 30.97 -1.83
CA PRO A 229 -11.65 29.54 -1.52
C PRO A 229 -12.54 28.74 -2.48
N VAL A 230 -12.00 27.65 -3.01
CA VAL A 230 -12.72 26.75 -3.94
C VAL A 230 -13.70 25.86 -3.17
N PHE A 231 -13.34 25.51 -1.93
CA PHE A 231 -14.09 24.60 -1.07
C PHE A 231 -14.22 25.15 0.35
N SER A 232 -15.35 24.89 0.99
CA SER A 232 -15.37 24.74 2.44
C SER A 232 -14.65 23.44 2.86
N ARG A 233 -14.22 23.32 4.13
CA ARG A 233 -13.59 22.07 4.62
C ARG A 233 -14.46 20.83 4.37
N ASN A 234 -15.76 20.93 4.65
CA ASN A 234 -16.70 19.84 4.45
C ASN A 234 -16.87 19.49 2.96
N GLU A 235 -16.90 20.49 2.06
CA GLU A 235 -16.93 20.21 0.62
C GLU A 235 -15.65 19.54 0.17
N LEU A 236 -14.48 19.99 0.64
CA LEU A 236 -13.21 19.37 0.27
C LEU A 236 -13.19 17.88 0.62
N GLU A 237 -13.65 17.51 1.81
CA GLU A 237 -13.73 16.10 2.21
C GLU A 237 -14.62 15.27 1.27
N LYS A 238 -15.76 15.82 0.83
CA LYS A 238 -16.62 15.16 -0.16
C LYS A 238 -15.91 14.95 -1.50
N TYR A 239 -15.18 15.97 -1.96
CA TYR A 239 -14.42 15.87 -3.21
C TYR A 239 -13.30 14.83 -3.11
N LEU A 240 -12.53 14.85 -2.04
CA LEU A 240 -11.49 13.86 -1.81
C LEU A 240 -12.09 12.45 -1.69
N GLY A 241 -13.22 12.29 -0.98
CA GLY A 241 -13.96 11.02 -0.88
C GLY A 241 -14.50 10.48 -2.21
N SER A 242 -14.77 11.38 -3.16
CA SER A 242 -15.22 11.04 -4.52
C SER A 242 -14.10 10.77 -5.52
N MET A 243 -12.88 11.23 -5.23
CA MET A 243 -11.69 11.05 -6.07
C MET A 243 -10.82 9.88 -5.60
N PHE A 244 -10.73 9.71 -4.28
CA PHE A 244 -9.83 8.80 -3.61
C PHE A 244 -10.60 7.78 -2.78
N CYS A 245 -10.01 6.62 -2.62
CA CYS A 245 -10.39 5.62 -1.64
C CYS A 245 -9.13 5.07 -0.98
N SER A 246 -9.31 4.43 0.16
CA SER A 246 -8.24 3.72 0.84
C SER A 246 -8.85 2.49 1.49
N GLY A 247 -8.41 1.31 1.09
CA GLY A 247 -8.73 0.04 1.73
C GLY A 247 -8.14 -0.04 3.14
N ALA A 248 -7.01 0.67 3.37
CA ALA A 248 -6.41 0.80 4.69
C ALA A 248 -7.24 1.63 5.67
N PHE A 249 -7.82 2.72 5.16
CA PHE A 249 -8.58 3.67 5.94
C PHE A 249 -9.90 4.02 5.24
N PRO A 250 -10.87 3.08 5.16
CA PRO A 250 -12.10 3.23 4.39
C PRO A 250 -12.96 4.41 4.90
N ASP A 251 -12.78 4.78 6.17
CA ASP A 251 -13.45 5.91 6.80
C ASP A 251 -12.85 7.28 6.46
N THR A 252 -11.62 7.35 5.92
CA THR A 252 -10.94 8.64 5.71
C THR A 252 -11.40 9.36 4.43
N PHE A 253 -11.83 8.59 3.44
CA PHE A 253 -12.36 9.07 2.16
C PHE A 253 -13.75 8.47 1.91
N ARG A 254 -14.66 8.69 2.84
CA ARG A 254 -16.06 8.25 2.70
C ARG A 254 -16.67 8.88 1.45
N SER A 255 -17.28 8.05 0.61
CA SER A 255 -18.06 8.54 -0.52
C SER A 255 -19.29 9.27 0.02
N HIS A 256 -19.46 10.52 -0.35
CA HIS A 256 -20.58 11.35 0.07
C HIS A 256 -21.47 11.74 -1.13
N GLY A 257 -21.57 10.82 -2.10
CA GLY A 257 -22.23 11.04 -3.38
C GLY A 257 -21.32 11.71 -4.41
N TRP A 258 -21.88 12.03 -5.58
CA TRP A 258 -21.17 12.65 -6.69
C TRP A 258 -21.21 14.18 -6.58
N PRO A 259 -20.10 14.84 -6.21
CA PRO A 259 -20.08 16.30 -6.22
C PRO A 259 -20.17 16.83 -7.66
N THR A 260 -20.89 17.93 -7.84
CA THR A 260 -21.01 18.62 -9.12
C THR A 260 -19.65 19.12 -9.63
N PRO A 261 -19.31 19.07 -10.91
CA PRO A 261 -18.06 19.64 -11.41
C PRO A 261 -17.91 21.13 -11.02
N LYS A 262 -16.76 21.53 -10.48
CA LYS A 262 -16.50 22.93 -10.12
C LYS A 262 -15.95 23.69 -11.32
N SER A 263 -16.52 24.87 -11.53
CA SER A 263 -15.96 25.86 -12.43
C SER A 263 -14.89 26.65 -11.68
N ILE A 264 -13.68 26.66 -12.21
CA ILE A 264 -12.53 27.37 -11.65
C ILE A 264 -11.86 28.13 -12.78
N SER A 265 -11.24 29.27 -12.45
CA SER A 265 -10.55 30.10 -13.44
C SER A 265 -9.46 29.33 -14.20
N ARG A 266 -9.32 29.67 -15.48
CA ARG A 266 -8.23 29.16 -16.35
C ARG A 266 -6.93 29.88 -16.02
N GLY A 267 -5.80 29.20 -16.18
CA GLY A 267 -4.45 29.76 -15.98
C GLY A 267 -3.84 29.23 -14.70
N ASP A 268 -3.55 30.11 -13.74
CA ASP A 268 -2.84 29.78 -12.51
C ASP A 268 -3.54 28.69 -11.70
N MET A 269 -4.87 28.78 -11.53
CA MET A 269 -5.63 27.76 -10.82
C MET A 269 -5.62 26.39 -11.51
N ARG A 270 -5.53 26.34 -12.85
CA ARG A 270 -5.30 25.08 -13.57
C ARG A 270 -3.94 24.47 -13.20
N ASN A 271 -2.91 25.29 -13.09
CA ASN A 271 -1.57 24.85 -12.70
C ASN A 271 -1.53 24.41 -11.23
N VAL A 272 -2.26 25.09 -10.34
CA VAL A 272 -2.45 24.70 -8.94
C VAL A 272 -3.07 23.31 -8.87
N LEU A 273 -4.20 23.06 -9.55
CA LEU A 273 -4.85 21.74 -9.55
C LEU A 273 -3.95 20.64 -10.13
N ILE A 274 -3.18 20.96 -11.19
CA ILE A 274 -2.15 20.05 -11.71
C ILE A 274 -1.10 19.74 -10.64
N ALA A 275 -0.59 20.75 -9.94
CA ALA A 275 0.42 20.57 -8.91
C ALA A 275 -0.09 19.71 -7.76
N LEU A 276 -1.30 19.96 -7.25
CA LEU A 276 -1.89 19.17 -6.17
C LEU A 276 -2.10 17.71 -6.58
N MET A 277 -2.69 17.48 -7.75
CA MET A 277 -2.94 16.12 -8.24
C MET A 277 -1.64 15.38 -8.58
N TYR A 278 -0.67 16.05 -9.20
CA TYR A 278 0.62 15.43 -9.53
C TYR A 278 1.43 15.11 -8.27
N SER A 279 1.40 15.98 -7.26
CA SER A 279 2.00 15.71 -5.95
C SER A 279 1.37 14.48 -5.30
N CYS A 280 0.03 14.35 -5.34
CA CYS A 280 -0.65 13.15 -4.84
C CYS A 280 -0.28 11.89 -5.62
N TYR A 281 -0.18 11.97 -6.94
CA TYR A 281 0.29 10.87 -7.77
C TYR A 281 1.73 10.46 -7.44
N CYS A 282 2.65 11.41 -7.36
CA CYS A 282 4.05 11.14 -7.03
C CYS A 282 4.19 10.58 -5.62
N LEU A 283 3.44 11.12 -4.66
CA LEU A 283 3.38 10.61 -3.30
C LEU A 283 2.90 9.16 -3.30
N ASN A 284 1.75 8.87 -3.92
CA ASN A 284 1.19 7.52 -3.96
C ASN A 284 2.08 6.54 -4.75
N ARG A 285 2.72 6.99 -5.83
CA ARG A 285 3.60 6.15 -6.67
C ARG A 285 4.84 5.64 -5.95
N LYS A 286 5.32 6.35 -4.91
CA LYS A 286 6.39 5.84 -4.05
C LYS A 286 6.00 4.55 -3.32
N PHE A 287 4.73 4.44 -2.95
CA PHE A 287 4.18 3.29 -2.23
C PHE A 287 3.63 2.23 -3.21
N HIS A 288 3.02 2.66 -4.32
CA HIS A 288 2.51 1.76 -5.35
C HIS A 288 2.98 2.16 -6.75
N ARG A 289 4.02 1.49 -7.26
CA ARG A 289 4.58 1.75 -8.61
C ARG A 289 3.58 1.52 -9.75
N GLY A 290 2.52 0.75 -9.52
CA GLY A 290 1.42 0.51 -10.46
C GLY A 290 0.41 1.66 -10.56
N SER A 291 0.57 2.73 -9.76
CA SER A 291 -0.30 3.90 -9.80
C SER A 291 -0.39 4.46 -11.21
N ASN A 292 -1.60 4.52 -11.77
CA ASN A 292 -1.81 4.98 -13.14
C ASN A 292 -2.10 6.48 -13.18
N GLN A 293 -1.14 7.27 -13.65
CA GLN A 293 -1.29 8.72 -13.81
C GLN A 293 -2.52 9.14 -14.63
N ILE A 294 -2.98 8.31 -15.59
CA ILE A 294 -4.19 8.61 -16.38
C ILE A 294 -5.44 8.65 -15.48
N MET A 295 -5.53 7.84 -14.44
CA MET A 295 -6.66 7.87 -13.50
C MET A 295 -6.73 9.18 -12.73
N TYR A 296 -5.58 9.70 -12.29
CA TYR A 296 -5.46 11.02 -11.64
C TYR A 296 -5.94 12.16 -12.55
N VAL A 297 -5.58 12.08 -13.84
CA VAL A 297 -6.05 13.03 -14.86
C VAL A 297 -7.55 12.89 -15.10
N ALA A 298 -8.07 11.66 -15.15
CA ALA A 298 -9.50 11.42 -15.34
C ALA A 298 -10.33 12.01 -14.19
N MET A 299 -9.87 11.87 -12.94
CA MET A 299 -10.51 12.47 -11.77
C MET A 299 -10.46 14.00 -11.80
N LEU A 300 -9.31 14.59 -12.15
CA LEU A 300 -9.22 16.05 -12.37
C LEU A 300 -10.24 16.54 -13.39
N LYS A 301 -10.36 15.82 -14.52
CA LYS A 301 -11.25 16.18 -15.62
C LYS A 301 -12.73 16.05 -15.27
N ARG A 302 -13.08 15.04 -14.47
CA ARG A 302 -14.45 14.82 -14.01
C ARG A 302 -14.92 15.93 -13.08
N TYR A 303 -14.07 16.35 -12.15
CA TYR A 303 -14.48 17.27 -11.08
C TYR A 303 -14.15 18.73 -11.32
N PHE A 304 -13.30 19.05 -12.31
CA PHE A 304 -12.93 20.42 -12.64
C PHE A 304 -13.12 20.71 -14.14
N SER A 305 -14.08 21.58 -14.44
CA SER A 305 -14.47 21.90 -15.83
C SER A 305 -13.34 22.52 -16.66
N VAL A 306 -12.32 23.07 -16.00
CA VAL A 306 -11.11 23.63 -16.63
C VAL A 306 -10.34 22.61 -17.48
N PHE A 307 -10.52 21.31 -17.25
CA PHE A 307 -9.93 20.23 -18.03
C PHE A 307 -10.94 19.57 -19.01
N GLY A 308 -12.20 20.00 -19.01
CA GLY A 308 -13.32 19.37 -19.73
C GLY A 308 -13.10 19.21 -21.25
N THR A 309 -12.32 20.08 -21.88
CA THR A 309 -12.03 20.02 -23.33
C THR A 309 -10.71 19.32 -23.69
N SER A 310 -9.83 19.04 -22.72
CA SER A 310 -8.49 18.47 -22.97
C SER A 310 -8.52 16.93 -23.07
N LYS A 311 -7.77 16.31 -23.99
CA LYS A 311 -7.57 14.85 -23.98
C LYS A 311 -6.82 14.42 -22.70
N LEU A 312 -7.05 13.18 -22.24
CA LEU A 312 -6.41 12.65 -21.03
C LEU A 312 -4.88 12.61 -21.19
N GLU A 313 -4.40 12.14 -22.34
CA GLU A 313 -2.99 12.01 -22.67
C GLU A 313 -2.30 13.38 -22.73
N SER A 314 -2.98 14.38 -23.29
CA SER A 314 -2.49 15.76 -23.34
C SER A 314 -2.40 16.40 -21.96
N THR A 315 -3.28 16.02 -21.03
CA THR A 315 -3.22 16.54 -19.65
C THR A 315 -2.16 15.80 -18.84
N LYS A 316 -2.01 14.48 -19.05
CA LYS A 316 -0.93 13.67 -18.47
C LYS A 316 0.45 14.20 -18.85
N SER A 317 0.69 14.47 -20.14
CA SER A 317 1.99 14.90 -20.64
C SER A 317 2.46 16.24 -20.06
N VAL A 318 1.52 17.08 -19.63
CA VAL A 318 1.80 18.41 -19.08
C VAL A 318 1.83 18.44 -17.54
N MET A 319 1.48 17.36 -16.83
CA MET A 319 1.41 17.40 -15.36
C MET A 319 2.76 17.82 -14.75
N ALA A 320 3.83 17.08 -15.06
CA ALA A 320 5.17 17.38 -14.55
C ALA A 320 5.68 18.76 -14.96
N THR A 321 5.38 19.20 -16.19
CA THR A 321 5.82 20.49 -16.74
C THR A 321 5.17 21.69 -16.04
N TYR A 322 3.91 21.57 -15.63
CA TYR A 322 3.16 22.68 -15.02
C TYR A 322 3.08 22.59 -13.49
N THR A 323 3.48 21.48 -12.87
CA THR A 323 3.61 21.38 -11.42
C THR A 323 4.47 22.49 -10.82
N PRO A 324 5.69 22.81 -11.33
CA PRO A 324 6.50 23.90 -10.78
C PRO A 324 5.78 25.25 -10.78
N LYS A 325 5.04 25.56 -11.86
CA LYS A 325 4.25 26.80 -11.98
C LYS A 325 3.12 26.84 -10.96
N GLY A 326 2.44 25.72 -10.72
CA GLY A 326 1.40 25.64 -9.69
C GLY A 326 1.97 25.81 -8.26
N ILE A 327 3.14 25.23 -7.99
CA ILE A 327 3.83 25.40 -6.71
C ILE A 327 4.28 26.85 -6.51
N GLU A 328 4.72 27.54 -7.55
CA GLU A 328 5.10 28.96 -7.49
C GLU A 328 3.89 29.85 -7.14
N VAL A 329 2.73 29.63 -7.77
CA VAL A 329 1.48 30.34 -7.43
C VAL A 329 1.12 30.13 -5.95
N LEU A 330 1.26 28.90 -5.44
CA LEU A 330 1.00 28.60 -4.04
C LEU A 330 2.02 29.31 -3.12
N LYS A 331 3.32 29.27 -3.44
CA LYS A 331 4.34 30.01 -2.67
C LYS A 331 4.04 31.52 -2.60
N ASN A 332 3.57 32.11 -3.69
CA ASN A 332 3.18 33.53 -3.73
C ASN A 332 1.91 33.84 -2.90
N SER A 333 1.19 32.81 -2.46
CA SER A 333 -0.05 32.91 -1.69
C SER A 333 0.15 32.66 -0.19
N ILE A 334 1.37 32.38 0.30
CA ILE A 334 1.66 32.02 1.70
C ILE A 334 1.07 33.03 2.71
N LYS A 335 1.15 34.34 2.41
CA LYS A 335 0.63 35.38 3.30
C LYS A 335 -0.89 35.33 3.50
N ASN A 336 -1.61 34.78 2.52
CA ASN A 336 -3.07 34.80 2.47
C ASN A 336 -3.69 33.40 2.70
N ASN A 337 -2.87 32.35 2.80
CA ASN A 337 -3.31 30.97 2.87
C ASN A 337 -2.48 30.19 3.91
N PRO A 338 -3.08 29.90 5.08
CA PRO A 338 -2.34 29.34 6.21
C PRO A 338 -1.89 27.89 6.00
N TYR A 339 -2.43 27.19 5.00
CA TYR A 339 -2.17 25.77 4.77
C TYR A 339 -0.96 25.51 3.87
N ILE A 340 -0.42 26.54 3.22
CA ILE A 340 0.62 26.38 2.20
C ILE A 340 1.95 25.96 2.81
N GLU A 341 2.34 26.50 3.96
CA GLU A 341 3.60 26.13 4.60
C GLU A 341 3.62 24.65 5.01
N GLU A 342 2.51 24.16 5.56
CA GLU A 342 2.35 22.76 5.91
C GLU A 342 2.38 21.86 4.67
N MET A 343 1.66 22.23 3.61
CA MET A 343 1.71 21.51 2.34
C MET A 343 3.13 21.46 1.77
N LEU A 344 3.86 22.57 1.75
CA LEU A 344 5.25 22.61 1.26
C LEU A 344 6.18 21.76 2.13
N SER A 345 5.97 21.73 3.45
CA SER A 345 6.72 20.87 4.37
C SER A 345 6.54 19.39 4.02
N ILE A 346 5.30 18.95 3.79
CA ILE A 346 4.98 17.59 3.34
C ILE A 346 5.72 17.27 2.03
N LEU A 347 5.63 18.16 1.03
CA LEU A 347 6.30 17.93 -0.26
C LEU A 347 7.82 17.85 -0.14
N LYS A 348 8.44 18.65 0.74
CA LYS A 348 9.89 18.61 1.02
C LYS A 348 10.30 17.32 1.72
N ASN A 349 9.56 16.88 2.74
CA ASN A 349 9.81 15.62 3.45
C ASN A 349 9.81 14.44 2.46
N HIS A 350 8.94 14.51 1.47
CA HIS A 350 8.85 13.53 0.40
C HIS A 350 9.77 13.82 -0.80
N LYS A 351 10.70 14.78 -0.74
CA LYS A 351 11.62 15.10 -1.84
C LYS A 351 10.90 15.34 -3.18
N LEU A 352 9.66 15.85 -3.14
CA LEU A 352 8.85 16.15 -4.33
C LEU A 352 9.11 17.57 -4.84
N ILE A 353 9.68 18.41 -3.98
CA ILE A 353 10.20 19.74 -4.30
C ILE A 353 11.59 19.89 -3.66
N HIS A 354 12.43 20.71 -4.28
CA HIS A 354 13.77 21.04 -3.79
C HIS A 354 13.76 22.28 -2.89
#